data_AF-A0A1G4ITH2-F1
#
_entry.id   AF-A0A1G4ITH2-F1
#
_cell.length_a   1.000
_cell.length_b   1.000
_cell.length_c   1.000
_cell.angle_alpha   90.00
_cell.angle_beta   90.00
_cell.angle_gamma   90.00
#
_symmetry.space_group_name_H-M   'P 1'
#
loop_
_entity.id
_entity.type
_entity.pdbx_description
1 polymer ?
#
loop_
_entity_poly.entity_id
_entity_poly.type
_entity_poly.pdbx_seq_one_letter_code
_entity_poly.pdbx_strand_id
1 'polypeptide(L)'
;MLSPETPQHTAADEELNIDNINELDESDIQGLDLEDERESTASTTYTQPAVKRERVDENFEERFDLQDDFMPRVNISSPFSSDVDVKKYAQRAHYASQQRKLSLSQQSKFISYCDDKLLAIQRKFVQSRGLNEENGYQGLGPLLEDLKTVLDFVWFSIEGLTNTELLLKMGLNAMTQDQFAGTQQTSFGQVNYLIRVADDFLDYLTKFELNKMSSDEQHKTVSKAFKFMIILDVSFARLLEGLVPGNTKLSGTEMVRIAGIAERTRTAVPRYLSEQQIHGYHYEVSKIYEETLERCA
;
A
#
# COMPACT_ATOMS: atom_id res chain seq x y z
N MET A 1 15.67 -3.95 -53.83
CA MET A 1 16.58 -3.53 -52.74
C MET A 1 16.70 -4.71 -51.81
N LEU A 2 17.91 -5.24 -51.66
CA LEU A 2 18.19 -6.42 -50.84
C LEU A 2 18.32 -5.97 -49.39
N SER A 3 17.52 -6.54 -48.50
CA SER A 3 17.66 -6.37 -47.06
C SER A 3 19.03 -6.90 -46.62
N PRO A 4 19.77 -6.19 -45.75
CA PRO A 4 21.03 -6.71 -45.22
C PRO A 4 20.76 -7.96 -44.37
N GLU A 5 21.61 -8.98 -44.53
CA GLU A 5 21.51 -10.21 -43.74
C GLU A 5 21.83 -9.91 -42.27
N THR A 6 20.97 -10.41 -41.38
CA THR A 6 21.16 -10.31 -39.94
C THR A 6 22.34 -11.20 -39.49
N PRO A 7 23.23 -10.69 -38.62
CA PRO A 7 24.35 -11.47 -38.10
C PRO A 7 23.90 -12.75 -37.40
N GLN A 8 24.66 -13.82 -37.59
CA GLN A 8 24.40 -15.11 -36.96
C GLN A 8 24.72 -15.06 -35.46
N HIS A 9 23.75 -15.36 -34.61
CA HIS A 9 23.93 -15.43 -33.16
C HIS A 9 24.73 -16.67 -32.75
N THR A 10 25.52 -16.56 -31.67
CA THR A 10 26.26 -17.69 -31.08
C THR A 10 25.33 -18.73 -30.45
N ALA A 11 25.80 -19.97 -30.34
CA ALA A 11 25.05 -21.06 -29.72
C ALA A 11 24.96 -20.90 -28.19
N ALA A 12 24.04 -21.63 -27.56
CA ALA A 12 23.72 -21.51 -26.13
C ALA A 12 24.91 -21.76 -25.18
N ASP A 13 25.95 -22.47 -25.64
CA ASP A 13 27.10 -22.89 -24.82
C ASP A 13 28.41 -22.18 -25.24
N GLU A 14 28.34 -21.13 -26.05
CA GLU A 14 29.50 -20.34 -26.51
C GLU A 14 29.45 -18.91 -25.97
N GLU A 15 30.48 -18.51 -25.21
CA GLU A 15 30.67 -17.12 -24.79
C GLU A 15 31.28 -16.29 -25.93
N LEU A 16 30.68 -15.13 -26.20
CA LEU A 16 31.20 -14.16 -27.17
C LEU A 16 32.51 -13.56 -26.64
N ASN A 17 33.59 -13.74 -27.40
CA ASN A 17 34.84 -13.04 -27.12
C ASN A 17 34.69 -11.56 -27.54
N ILE A 18 34.41 -10.71 -26.56
CA ILE A 18 34.15 -9.26 -26.71
C ILE A 18 35.42 -8.40 -26.83
N ASP A 19 36.61 -9.01 -26.76
CA ASP A 19 37.89 -8.28 -26.82
C ASP A 19 38.20 -7.67 -28.20
N ASN A 20 37.41 -7.99 -29.24
CA ASN A 20 37.57 -7.52 -30.62
C ASN A 20 36.32 -6.77 -31.14
N ILE A 21 35.56 -6.12 -30.27
CA ILE A 21 34.54 -5.17 -30.72
C ILE A 21 35.27 -3.92 -31.22
N ASN A 22 35.17 -3.62 -32.51
CA ASN A 22 35.62 -2.33 -33.05
C ASN A 22 34.82 -1.23 -32.34
N GLU A 23 35.51 -0.40 -31.56
CA GLU A 23 34.95 0.85 -31.06
C GLU A 23 34.53 1.71 -32.27
N LEU A 24 33.34 2.30 -32.19
CA LEU A 24 32.81 3.18 -33.25
C LEU A 24 33.74 4.38 -33.40
N ASP A 25 34.15 4.67 -34.64
CA ASP A 25 35.05 5.79 -34.93
C ASP A 25 34.31 7.11 -34.69
N GLU A 26 35.00 8.15 -34.21
CA GLU A 26 34.37 9.44 -33.83
C GLU A 26 33.67 10.13 -35.02
N SER A 27 34.02 9.75 -36.26
CA SER A 27 33.35 10.20 -37.49
C SER A 27 31.94 9.63 -37.66
N ASP A 28 31.63 8.46 -37.10
CA ASP A 28 30.30 7.84 -37.21
C ASP A 28 29.27 8.53 -36.29
N ILE A 29 29.76 9.22 -35.26
CA ILE A 29 28.93 9.97 -34.29
C ILE A 29 28.49 11.33 -34.86
N GLN A 30 29.23 11.90 -35.82
CA GLN A 30 28.95 13.22 -36.41
C GLN A 30 27.74 13.25 -37.36
N GLY A 31 27.18 12.10 -37.75
CA GLY A 31 25.99 12.01 -38.59
C GLY A 31 24.65 12.14 -37.85
N LEU A 32 24.67 12.31 -36.53
CA LEU A 32 23.48 12.39 -35.67
C LEU A 32 23.18 13.84 -35.24
N ASP A 33 23.32 14.80 -36.14
CA ASP A 33 22.90 16.18 -35.92
C ASP A 33 21.41 16.32 -36.32
N LEU A 34 20.53 16.13 -35.34
CA LEU A 34 19.11 16.47 -35.48
C LEU A 34 18.96 17.98 -35.27
N GLU A 35 19.17 18.77 -36.32
CA GLU A 35 18.94 20.20 -36.28
C GLU A 35 17.46 20.52 -35.92
N ASP A 36 17.31 21.16 -34.77
CA ASP A 36 16.05 21.70 -34.24
C ASP A 36 15.82 23.05 -34.94
N GLU A 37 15.08 23.05 -36.06
CA GLU A 37 14.78 24.26 -36.86
C GLU A 37 14.01 25.31 -36.04
N ARG A 38 14.74 26.20 -35.36
CA ARG A 38 14.23 27.49 -34.87
C ARG A 38 14.64 28.59 -35.85
N GLU A 39 13.80 28.83 -36.86
CA GLU A 39 14.00 29.96 -37.77
C GLU A 39 13.72 31.31 -37.10
N SER A 40 14.68 32.21 -37.31
CA SER A 40 14.68 33.61 -36.91
C SER A 40 13.84 34.48 -37.84
N THR A 41 13.28 35.52 -37.24
CA THR A 41 12.53 36.64 -37.81
C THR A 41 13.03 37.19 -39.16
N ALA A 42 12.15 37.19 -40.18
CA ALA A 42 12.00 38.29 -41.14
C ALA A 42 10.68 38.17 -41.93
N SER A 43 9.95 39.28 -42.03
CA SER A 43 8.61 39.40 -42.65
C SER A 43 8.65 39.37 -44.18
N THR A 44 7.63 38.80 -44.84
CA THR A 44 6.79 39.39 -45.93
C THR A 44 5.91 38.32 -46.63
N THR A 45 4.61 38.31 -46.28
CA THR A 45 3.43 38.29 -47.18
C THR A 45 3.03 37.05 -48.04
N TYR A 46 1.91 36.44 -47.60
CA TYR A 46 0.85 35.64 -48.28
C TYR A 46 1.21 34.41 -49.16
N THR A 47 0.87 33.21 -48.66
CA THR A 47 -0.32 32.38 -49.02
C THR A 47 0.05 30.91 -48.79
N GLN A 48 -0.33 30.31 -47.65
CA GLN A 48 -0.18 28.87 -47.44
C GLN A 48 -1.54 28.15 -47.44
N PRO A 49 -1.64 26.97 -48.06
CA PRO A 49 -2.81 26.13 -48.00
C PRO A 49 -2.91 25.55 -46.58
N ALA A 50 -4.13 25.53 -46.05
CA ALA A 50 -4.44 24.88 -44.79
C ALA A 50 -4.16 23.37 -44.91
N VAL A 51 -2.98 22.94 -44.49
CA VAL A 51 -2.76 21.54 -44.10
C VAL A 51 -3.45 21.39 -42.76
N LYS A 52 -4.71 20.96 -42.86
CA LYS A 52 -5.54 20.47 -41.78
C LYS A 52 -4.72 19.41 -41.05
N ARG A 53 -4.12 19.76 -39.89
CA ARG A 53 -3.60 18.77 -38.95
C ARG A 53 -4.75 17.81 -38.68
N GLU A 54 -4.61 16.60 -39.19
CA GLU A 54 -5.51 15.50 -38.90
C GLU A 54 -5.54 15.38 -37.38
N ARG A 55 -6.75 15.46 -36.81
CA ARG A 55 -6.95 15.34 -35.37
C ARG A 55 -6.24 14.06 -34.94
N VAL A 56 -5.28 14.21 -34.02
CA VAL A 56 -4.82 13.10 -33.21
C VAL A 56 -6.07 12.43 -32.65
N ASP A 57 -6.16 11.13 -32.94
CA ASP A 57 -7.24 10.23 -32.58
C ASP A 57 -7.77 10.54 -31.17
N GLU A 58 -9.07 10.79 -31.03
CA GLU A 58 -9.73 11.09 -29.74
C GLU A 58 -9.59 9.92 -28.73
N ASN A 59 -9.05 8.78 -29.17
CA ASN A 59 -8.64 7.64 -28.34
C ASN A 59 -7.25 7.77 -27.69
N PHE A 60 -6.48 8.83 -27.93
CA PHE A 60 -5.14 8.97 -27.34
C PHE A 60 -5.18 9.43 -25.87
N GLU A 61 -6.26 10.10 -25.44
CA GLU A 61 -6.45 10.52 -24.05
C GLU A 61 -6.84 9.35 -23.11
N GLU A 62 -7.45 8.27 -23.61
CA GLU A 62 -7.73 7.07 -22.82
C GLU A 62 -6.48 6.28 -22.41
N ARG A 63 -5.32 6.60 -23.00
CA ARG A 63 -4.04 5.92 -22.68
C ARG A 63 -3.24 6.60 -21.58
N PHE A 64 -3.58 7.82 -21.19
CA PHE A 64 -2.89 8.53 -20.13
C PHE A 64 -3.79 8.63 -18.90
N ASP A 65 -3.21 8.36 -17.73
CA ASP A 65 -3.88 8.54 -16.45
C ASP A 65 -4.38 9.99 -16.34
N LEU A 66 -5.67 10.16 -16.05
CA LEU A 66 -6.26 11.50 -15.90
C LEU A 66 -5.69 12.16 -14.64
N GLN A 67 -5.56 13.49 -14.63
CA GLN A 67 -5.06 14.22 -13.45
C GLN A 67 -5.84 13.85 -12.17
N ASP A 68 -7.13 13.55 -12.31
CA ASP A 68 -8.03 13.14 -11.23
C ASP A 68 -7.65 11.78 -10.60
N ASP A 69 -6.91 10.92 -11.30
CA ASP A 69 -6.47 9.61 -10.79
C ASP A 69 -5.31 9.70 -9.79
N PHE A 70 -4.61 10.84 -9.78
CA PHE A 70 -3.56 11.17 -8.81
C PHE A 70 -4.08 11.96 -7.61
N MET A 71 -5.39 12.23 -7.55
CA MET A 71 -6.02 12.85 -6.38
C MET A 71 -6.49 11.80 -5.37
N PRO A 72 -6.46 12.09 -4.06
CA PRO A 72 -6.97 11.18 -3.04
C PRO A 72 -8.46 10.91 -3.26
N ARG A 73 -8.82 9.65 -3.50
CA ARG A 73 -10.22 9.18 -3.59
C ARG A 73 -10.74 8.66 -2.27
N VAL A 74 -9.85 8.17 -1.41
CA VAL A 74 -10.23 7.63 -0.09
C VAL A 74 -10.44 8.76 0.90
N ASN A 75 -11.68 8.94 1.34
CA ASN A 75 -11.99 9.87 2.42
C ASN A 75 -11.53 9.30 3.79
N ILE A 76 -10.33 9.70 4.20
CA ILE A 76 -9.71 9.35 5.49
C ILE A 76 -10.55 9.83 6.69
N SER A 77 -11.31 10.92 6.53
CA SER A 77 -12.13 11.48 7.61
C SER A 77 -13.44 10.71 7.86
N SER A 78 -13.86 9.89 6.90
CA SER A 78 -15.05 9.03 6.98
C SER A 78 -14.74 7.79 7.85
N PRO A 79 -15.68 7.30 8.67
CA PRO A 79 -15.42 6.15 9.54
C PRO A 79 -15.18 4.86 8.73
N PHE A 80 -14.52 3.87 9.34
CA PHE A 80 -14.29 2.55 8.75
C PHE A 80 -15.60 1.78 8.58
N SER A 81 -16.50 1.89 9.56
CA SER A 81 -17.89 1.40 9.51
C SER A 81 -18.85 2.52 9.91
N SER A 82 -20.02 2.58 9.28
CA SER A 82 -21.02 3.65 9.48
C SER A 82 -21.43 3.86 10.93
N ASP A 83 -21.34 2.82 11.75
CA ASP A 83 -21.88 2.79 13.11
C ASP A 83 -20.89 3.31 14.17
N VAL A 84 -19.69 3.73 13.75
CA VAL A 84 -18.60 4.13 14.63
C VAL A 84 -18.56 5.66 14.80
N ASP A 85 -18.90 6.14 15.99
CA ASP A 85 -18.72 7.55 16.36
C ASP A 85 -17.28 7.82 16.83
N VAL A 86 -16.42 8.21 15.88
CA VAL A 86 -15.00 8.53 16.11
C VAL A 86 -14.81 9.65 17.17
N LYS A 87 -15.74 10.60 17.29
CA LYS A 87 -15.62 11.72 18.25
C LYS A 87 -15.74 11.24 19.70
N LYS A 88 -16.61 10.26 19.95
CA LYS A 88 -16.78 9.64 21.26
C LYS A 88 -15.52 8.90 21.72
N TYR A 89 -14.78 8.31 20.79
CA TYR A 89 -13.53 7.60 21.10
C TYR A 89 -12.35 8.55 21.34
N ALA A 90 -12.27 9.67 20.61
CA ALA A 90 -11.24 10.69 20.83
C ALA A 90 -11.26 11.25 22.26
N GLN A 91 -12.45 11.47 22.82
CA GLN A 91 -12.62 11.93 24.21
C GLN A 91 -12.12 10.91 25.25
N ARG A 92 -12.14 9.61 24.94
CA ARG A 92 -11.66 8.54 25.84
C ARG A 92 -10.15 8.32 25.75
N ALA A 93 -9.53 8.65 24.61
CA ALA A 93 -8.09 8.48 24.40
C ALA A 93 -7.23 9.32 25.38
N HIS A 94 -7.74 10.47 25.85
CA HIS A 94 -7.05 11.31 26.84
C HIS A 94 -6.79 10.64 28.20
N TYR A 95 -7.46 9.53 28.51
CA TYR A 95 -7.29 8.78 29.76
C TYR A 95 -6.33 7.59 29.64
N ALA A 96 -5.75 7.33 28.47
CA ALA A 96 -4.91 6.16 28.20
C ALA A 96 -3.48 6.25 28.77
N SER A 97 -3.08 7.39 29.34
CA SER A 97 -1.73 7.63 29.88
C SER A 97 -1.39 6.82 31.14
N GLN A 98 -2.29 5.95 31.61
CA GLN A 98 -2.12 5.11 32.80
C GLN A 98 -2.37 3.62 32.53
N GLN A 99 -2.04 3.14 31.34
CA GLN A 99 -2.11 1.70 31.07
C GLN A 99 -1.08 0.94 31.92
N ARG A 100 -1.59 0.10 32.83
CA ARG A 100 -0.75 -0.85 33.57
C ARG A 100 -0.39 -2.02 32.67
N LYS A 101 0.83 -2.54 32.82
CA LYS A 101 1.25 -3.80 32.22
C LYS A 101 0.26 -4.91 32.59
N LEU A 102 -0.18 -5.67 31.59
CA LEU A 102 -1.06 -6.82 31.80
C LEU A 102 -0.37 -7.86 32.71
N SER A 103 -1.13 -8.45 33.63
CA SER A 103 -0.66 -9.60 34.42
C SER A 103 -0.38 -10.81 33.52
N LEU A 104 0.45 -11.77 33.96
CA LEU A 104 0.71 -12.98 33.19
C LEU A 104 -0.58 -13.72 32.80
N SER A 105 -1.57 -13.78 33.69
CA SER A 105 -2.87 -14.37 33.39
C SER A 105 -3.67 -13.58 32.34
N GLN A 106 -3.57 -12.26 32.32
CA GLN A 106 -4.17 -11.41 31.28
C GLN A 106 -3.43 -11.56 29.95
N GLN A 107 -2.10 -11.66 29.98
CA GLN A 107 -1.27 -11.90 28.79
C GLN A 107 -1.63 -13.26 28.14
N SER A 108 -1.77 -14.32 28.92
CA SER A 108 -2.22 -15.62 28.39
C SER A 108 -3.62 -15.54 27.78
N LYS A 109 -4.57 -14.84 28.42
CA LYS A 109 -5.92 -14.62 27.86
C LYS A 109 -5.89 -13.81 26.58
N PHE A 110 -5.02 -12.79 26.50
CA PHE A 110 -4.81 -11.99 25.32
C PHE A 110 -4.32 -12.85 24.15
N ILE A 111 -3.30 -13.69 24.38
CA ILE A 111 -2.74 -14.61 23.39
C ILE A 111 -3.83 -15.56 22.89
N SER A 112 -4.52 -16.26 23.80
CA SER A 112 -5.59 -17.19 23.43
C SER A 112 -6.70 -16.51 22.63
N TYR A 113 -7.11 -15.31 23.04
CA TYR A 113 -8.12 -14.54 22.30
C TYR A 113 -7.66 -14.21 20.89
N CYS A 114 -6.44 -13.70 20.72
CA CYS A 114 -5.92 -13.35 19.40
C CYS A 114 -5.78 -14.58 18.50
N ASP A 115 -5.25 -15.68 19.03
CA ASP A 115 -5.10 -16.95 18.31
C ASP A 115 -6.47 -17.50 17.88
N ASP A 116 -7.45 -17.52 18.79
CA ASP A 116 -8.81 -18.00 18.52
C ASP A 116 -9.49 -17.15 17.45
N LYS A 117 -9.34 -15.81 17.52
CA LYS A 117 -9.93 -14.89 16.55
C LYS A 117 -9.29 -15.01 15.18
N LEU A 118 -7.97 -15.03 15.09
CA LEU A 118 -7.27 -15.21 13.81
C LEU A 118 -7.57 -16.57 13.19
N LEU A 119 -7.64 -17.64 14.01
CA LEU A 119 -8.02 -18.96 13.54
C LEU A 119 -9.49 -19.02 13.07
N ALA A 120 -10.40 -18.30 13.73
CA ALA A 120 -11.78 -18.19 13.29
C ALA A 120 -11.89 -17.44 11.95
N ILE A 121 -11.15 -16.34 11.78
CA ILE A 121 -11.06 -15.58 10.53
C ILE A 121 -10.53 -16.48 9.41
N GLN A 122 -9.43 -17.18 9.66
CA GLN A 122 -8.84 -18.11 8.70
C GLN A 122 -9.83 -19.22 8.31
N ARG A 123 -10.51 -19.86 9.27
CA ARG A 123 -11.51 -20.89 8.98
C ARG A 123 -12.66 -20.37 8.12
N LYS A 124 -13.20 -19.19 8.47
CA LYS A 124 -14.28 -18.54 7.72
C LYS A 124 -13.84 -18.10 6.32
N PHE A 125 -12.58 -17.68 6.18
CA PHE A 125 -11.96 -17.40 4.88
C PHE A 125 -11.85 -18.67 4.02
N VAL A 126 -11.30 -19.76 4.55
CA VAL A 126 -11.20 -21.02 3.79
C VAL A 126 -12.59 -21.54 3.41
N GLN A 127 -13.60 -21.39 4.28
CA GLN A 127 -14.99 -21.73 3.97
C GLN A 127 -15.55 -20.95 2.77
N SER A 128 -15.21 -19.66 2.66
CA SER A 128 -15.60 -18.83 1.50
C SER A 128 -14.96 -19.25 0.16
N ARG A 129 -14.00 -20.19 0.18
CA ARG A 129 -13.27 -20.67 -1.01
C ARG A 129 -13.69 -22.07 -1.49
N GLY A 130 -14.87 -22.54 -1.07
CA GLY A 130 -15.48 -23.74 -1.66
C GLY A 130 -15.66 -24.93 -0.72
N LEU A 131 -15.52 -24.73 0.61
CA LEU A 131 -15.92 -25.76 1.58
C LEU A 131 -17.38 -25.63 2.01
N ASN A 132 -17.88 -24.41 2.23
CA ASN A 132 -19.28 -24.13 2.62
C ASN A 132 -19.57 -22.63 2.40
N GLU A 133 -20.20 -22.27 1.27
CA GLU A 133 -20.49 -20.87 0.91
C GLU A 133 -21.44 -20.18 1.90
N GLU A 134 -22.32 -20.92 2.57
CA GLU A 134 -23.27 -20.38 3.55
C GLU A 134 -22.60 -19.86 4.83
N ASN A 135 -21.46 -20.46 5.23
CA ASN A 135 -20.78 -20.13 6.49
C ASN A 135 -19.53 -19.26 6.29
N GLY A 136 -19.13 -19.03 5.04
CA GLY A 136 -17.96 -18.22 4.69
C GLY A 136 -18.23 -16.72 4.65
N TYR A 137 -17.18 -15.95 4.40
CA TYR A 137 -17.32 -14.53 4.05
C TYR A 137 -18.01 -14.36 2.70
N GLN A 138 -19.05 -13.51 2.67
CA GLN A 138 -19.75 -13.12 1.44
C GLN A 138 -18.94 -12.16 0.55
N GLY A 139 -17.88 -11.57 1.09
CA GLY A 139 -17.01 -10.64 0.39
C GLY A 139 -15.89 -10.11 1.29
N LEU A 140 -15.09 -9.20 0.73
CA LEU A 140 -13.94 -8.62 1.44
C LEU A 140 -14.36 -7.70 2.60
N GLY A 141 -15.50 -7.01 2.49
CA GLY A 141 -15.98 -6.08 3.52
C GLY A 141 -16.12 -6.71 4.92
N PRO A 142 -16.88 -7.80 5.09
CA PRO A 142 -17.00 -8.47 6.39
C PRO A 142 -15.68 -9.05 6.92
N LEU A 143 -14.76 -9.48 6.04
CA LEU A 143 -13.43 -9.94 6.44
C LEU A 143 -12.57 -8.78 6.99
N LEU A 144 -12.64 -7.62 6.34
CA LEU A 144 -11.97 -6.41 6.79
C LEU A 144 -12.46 -5.97 8.18
N GLU A 145 -13.75 -6.13 8.47
CA GLU A 145 -14.33 -5.82 9.79
C GLU A 145 -13.84 -6.76 10.89
N ASP A 146 -13.77 -8.06 10.60
CA ASP A 146 -13.24 -9.06 11.55
C ASP A 146 -11.74 -8.82 11.80
N LEU A 147 -10.93 -8.56 10.75
CA LEU A 147 -9.51 -8.19 10.90
C LEU A 147 -9.31 -6.86 11.65
N LYS A 148 -10.11 -5.84 11.34
CA LYS A 148 -10.09 -4.54 12.02
C LYS A 148 -10.38 -4.68 13.51
N THR A 149 -11.29 -5.57 13.89
CA THR A 149 -11.59 -5.86 15.31
C THR A 149 -10.37 -6.44 16.02
N VAL A 150 -9.62 -7.34 15.38
CA VAL A 150 -8.38 -7.89 15.94
C VAL A 150 -7.32 -6.79 16.05
N LEU A 151 -7.14 -5.98 14.99
CA LEU A 151 -6.21 -4.86 14.97
C LEU A 151 -6.49 -3.84 16.08
N ASP A 152 -7.75 -3.44 16.25
CA ASP A 152 -8.19 -2.54 17.32
C ASP A 152 -7.90 -3.11 18.70
N PHE A 153 -8.18 -4.39 18.90
CA PHE A 153 -7.91 -5.05 20.18
C PHE A 153 -6.42 -5.13 20.50
N VAL A 154 -5.59 -5.51 19.51
CA VAL A 154 -4.14 -5.58 19.67
C VAL A 154 -3.58 -4.19 19.96
N TRP A 155 -3.98 -3.18 19.19
CA TRP A 155 -3.49 -1.81 19.39
C TRP A 155 -3.97 -1.20 20.71
N PHE A 156 -5.20 -1.48 21.11
CA PHE A 156 -5.72 -1.09 22.44
C PHE A 156 -4.85 -1.65 23.57
N SER A 157 -4.28 -2.84 23.42
CA SER A 157 -3.38 -3.41 24.43
C SER A 157 -1.97 -2.82 24.44
N ILE A 158 -1.60 -2.04 23.40
CA ILE A 158 -0.32 -1.32 23.33
C ILE A 158 -0.47 0.07 23.95
N GLU A 159 -1.46 0.83 23.49
CA GLU A 159 -1.59 2.26 23.78
C GLU A 159 -2.89 2.64 24.50
N GLY A 160 -3.86 1.73 24.62
CA GLY A 160 -5.17 2.04 25.19
C GLY A 160 -6.10 2.81 24.25
N LEU A 161 -5.73 2.93 22.99
CA LEU A 161 -6.57 3.51 21.95
C LEU A 161 -7.63 2.49 21.51
N THR A 162 -8.90 2.78 21.76
CA THR A 162 -10.00 1.84 21.53
C THR A 162 -10.38 1.66 20.05
N ASN A 163 -10.00 2.61 19.19
CA ASN A 163 -10.22 2.53 17.76
C ASN A 163 -9.03 3.12 17.01
N THR A 164 -8.39 2.29 16.20
CA THR A 164 -7.23 2.62 15.37
C THR A 164 -7.52 3.61 14.24
N GLU A 165 -8.78 3.89 13.92
CA GLU A 165 -9.14 4.98 12.99
C GLU A 165 -8.71 6.35 13.50
N LEU A 166 -8.47 6.50 14.80
CA LEU A 166 -7.90 7.73 15.34
C LEU A 166 -6.47 7.96 14.82
N LEU A 167 -5.74 6.88 14.49
CA LEU A 167 -4.39 6.96 13.90
C LEU A 167 -4.41 7.63 12.53
N LEU A 168 -5.51 7.50 11.78
CA LEU A 168 -5.68 8.13 10.47
C LEU A 168 -5.63 9.67 10.51
N LYS A 169 -5.86 10.27 11.68
CA LYS A 169 -5.86 11.72 11.90
C LYS A 169 -4.59 12.21 12.60
N MET A 170 -3.67 11.30 12.93
CA MET A 170 -2.46 11.61 13.67
C MET A 170 -1.31 11.83 12.69
N GLY A 171 -0.67 13.00 12.77
CA GLY A 171 0.57 13.26 12.06
C GLY A 171 1.75 12.69 12.86
N LEU A 172 2.44 11.70 12.30
CA LEU A 172 3.63 11.08 12.92
C LEU A 172 4.68 12.13 13.30
N ASN A 173 4.92 13.10 12.41
CA ASN A 173 5.90 14.18 12.58
C ASN A 173 5.60 15.12 13.78
N ALA A 174 4.38 15.09 14.32
CA ALA A 174 4.01 15.88 15.49
C ALA A 174 4.23 15.13 16.82
N MET A 175 4.53 13.84 16.77
CA MET A 175 4.77 13.02 17.96
C MET A 175 6.26 13.00 18.29
N THR A 176 6.58 13.00 19.58
CA THR A 176 7.96 12.90 20.06
C THR A 176 8.08 11.80 21.10
N GLN A 177 9.25 11.18 21.19
CA GLN A 177 9.53 10.14 22.19
C GLN A 177 9.37 10.66 23.62
N ASP A 178 9.52 11.96 23.84
CA ASP A 178 9.33 12.59 25.16
C ASP A 178 7.89 12.48 25.67
N GLN A 179 6.90 12.36 24.76
CA GLN A 179 5.49 12.15 25.13
C GLN A 179 5.28 10.83 25.90
N PHE A 180 6.18 9.87 25.70
CA PHE A 180 6.13 8.54 26.30
C PHE A 180 7.22 8.34 27.36
N ALA A 181 8.03 9.36 27.66
CA ALA A 181 9.06 9.30 28.68
C ALA A 181 8.46 8.94 30.06
N GLY A 182 9.02 7.93 30.72
CA GLY A 182 8.56 7.45 32.03
C GLY A 182 7.32 6.55 32.00
N THR A 183 6.73 6.29 30.82
CA THR A 183 5.69 5.27 30.68
C THR A 183 6.27 3.85 30.74
N GLN A 184 5.48 2.88 31.16
CA GLN A 184 5.92 1.48 31.28
C GLN A 184 5.72 0.75 29.96
N GLN A 185 6.62 -0.20 29.66
CA GLN A 185 6.47 -1.09 28.50
C GLN A 185 5.24 -1.98 28.67
N THR A 186 4.30 -1.86 27.73
CA THR A 186 3.08 -2.67 27.63
C THR A 186 3.25 -3.85 26.67
N SER A 187 4.28 -3.85 25.83
CA SER A 187 4.51 -4.87 24.80
C SER A 187 5.11 -6.18 25.36
N PHE A 188 4.49 -7.32 25.05
CA PHE A 188 4.90 -8.69 25.37
C PHE A 188 4.61 -9.71 24.23
N GLY A 189 4.29 -9.24 23.02
CA GLY A 189 4.01 -10.11 21.86
C GLY A 189 3.02 -9.54 20.84
N GLN A 190 2.40 -8.39 21.13
CA GLN A 190 1.43 -7.71 20.28
C GLN A 190 1.95 -7.47 18.86
N VAL A 191 3.23 -7.10 18.74
CA VAL A 191 3.89 -6.84 17.45
C VAL A 191 3.77 -8.06 16.52
N ASN A 192 3.95 -9.27 17.02
CA ASN A 192 3.83 -10.49 16.22
C ASN A 192 2.42 -10.66 15.64
N TYR A 193 1.39 -10.26 16.40
CA TYR A 193 0.01 -10.27 15.93
C TYR A 193 -0.26 -9.20 14.88
N LEU A 194 0.30 -7.99 15.02
CA LEU A 194 0.19 -6.95 14.00
C LEU A 194 0.85 -7.38 12.68
N ILE A 195 2.06 -7.95 12.76
CA ILE A 195 2.77 -8.49 11.60
C ILE A 195 1.95 -9.58 10.92
N ARG A 196 1.40 -10.51 11.71
CA ARG A 196 0.56 -11.59 11.19
C ARG A 196 -0.71 -11.06 10.53
N VAL A 197 -1.38 -10.09 11.15
CA VAL A 197 -2.58 -9.45 10.59
C VAL A 197 -2.26 -8.78 9.25
N ALA A 198 -1.12 -8.10 9.12
CA ALA A 198 -0.70 -7.47 7.88
C ALA A 198 -0.41 -8.50 6.77
N ASP A 199 0.25 -9.60 7.10
CA ASP A 199 0.57 -10.68 6.15
C ASP A 199 -0.69 -11.43 5.70
N ASP A 200 -1.50 -11.88 6.66
CA ASP A 200 -2.77 -12.59 6.41
C ASP A 200 -3.73 -11.70 5.61
N PHE A 201 -3.77 -10.39 5.88
CA PHE A 201 -4.60 -9.44 5.12
C PHE A 201 -4.24 -9.41 3.64
N LEU A 202 -2.95 -9.31 3.30
CA LEU A 202 -2.51 -9.29 1.92
C LEU A 202 -2.92 -10.58 1.18
N ASP A 203 -2.68 -11.72 1.84
CA ASP A 203 -3.04 -13.03 1.31
C ASP A 203 -4.54 -13.16 1.08
N TYR A 204 -5.38 -12.62 1.96
CA TYR A 204 -6.83 -12.66 1.81
C TYR A 204 -7.34 -11.69 0.75
N LEU A 205 -6.82 -10.46 0.73
CA LEU A 205 -7.21 -9.39 -0.18
C LEU A 205 -7.18 -9.87 -1.64
N THR A 206 -6.06 -10.47 -2.04
CA THR A 206 -5.81 -10.89 -3.43
C THR A 206 -6.70 -12.05 -3.91
N LYS A 207 -7.53 -12.63 -3.04
CA LYS A 207 -8.42 -13.75 -3.41
C LYS A 207 -9.86 -13.32 -3.66
N PHE A 208 -10.29 -12.14 -3.23
CA PHE A 208 -11.66 -11.69 -3.50
C PHE A 208 -11.78 -11.13 -4.92
N GLU A 209 -12.95 -11.32 -5.52
CA GLU A 209 -13.28 -10.74 -6.82
C GLU A 209 -14.09 -9.46 -6.59
N LEU A 210 -13.51 -8.32 -6.91
CA LEU A 210 -14.12 -7.00 -6.71
C LEU A 210 -14.80 -6.48 -7.97
N ASN A 211 -14.47 -7.03 -9.14
CA ASN A 211 -15.06 -6.67 -10.42
C ASN A 211 -16.55 -7.04 -10.57
N LYS A 212 -17.03 -7.98 -9.75
CA LYS A 212 -18.45 -8.41 -9.72
C LYS A 212 -19.34 -7.52 -8.86
N MET A 213 -18.76 -6.60 -8.09
CA MET A 213 -19.49 -5.70 -7.20
C MET A 213 -20.01 -4.48 -7.97
N SER A 214 -21.05 -3.82 -7.45
CA SER A 214 -21.44 -2.51 -7.99
C SER A 214 -20.34 -1.48 -7.75
N SER A 215 -20.26 -0.43 -8.58
CA SER A 215 -19.21 0.60 -8.47
C SER A 215 -19.15 1.26 -7.08
N ASP A 216 -20.32 1.52 -6.46
CA ASP A 216 -20.39 2.09 -5.12
C ASP A 216 -19.89 1.11 -4.03
N GLU A 217 -20.28 -0.17 -4.10
CA GLU A 217 -19.81 -1.18 -3.15
C GLU A 217 -18.33 -1.49 -3.31
N GLN A 218 -17.85 -1.50 -4.56
CA GLN A 218 -16.44 -1.65 -4.90
C GLN A 218 -15.64 -0.50 -4.29
N HIS A 219 -16.07 0.75 -4.52
CA HIS A 219 -15.41 1.92 -3.93
C HIS A 219 -15.38 1.87 -2.40
N LYS A 220 -16.51 1.55 -1.76
CA LYS A 220 -16.59 1.39 -0.29
C LYS A 220 -15.62 0.32 0.22
N THR A 221 -15.55 -0.82 -0.45
CA THR A 221 -14.72 -1.95 -0.05
C THR A 221 -13.23 -1.64 -0.22
N VAL A 222 -12.83 -1.09 -1.37
CA VAL A 222 -11.46 -0.65 -1.64
C VAL A 222 -11.04 0.47 -0.69
N SER A 223 -11.94 1.42 -0.40
CA SER A 223 -11.71 2.48 0.59
C SER A 223 -11.43 1.91 1.98
N LYS A 224 -12.19 0.91 2.44
CA LYS A 224 -11.93 0.20 3.71
C LYS A 224 -10.55 -0.50 3.68
N ALA A 225 -10.21 -1.16 2.58
CA ALA A 225 -8.91 -1.83 2.43
C ALA A 225 -7.73 -0.85 2.53
N PHE A 226 -7.81 0.30 1.87
CA PHE A 226 -6.80 1.35 1.97
C PHE A 226 -6.71 1.95 3.38
N LYS A 227 -7.85 2.26 4.02
CA LYS A 227 -7.84 2.70 5.42
C LYS A 227 -7.17 1.68 6.34
N PHE A 228 -7.44 0.39 6.13
CA PHE A 228 -6.80 -0.68 6.90
C PHE A 228 -5.27 -0.67 6.72
N MET A 229 -4.78 -0.56 5.49
CA MET A 229 -3.34 -0.46 5.20
C MET A 229 -2.71 0.80 5.80
N ILE A 230 -3.36 1.96 5.70
CA ILE A 230 -2.84 3.21 6.29
C ILE A 230 -2.76 3.08 7.82
N ILE A 231 -3.75 2.44 8.46
CA ILE A 231 -3.71 2.19 9.90
C ILE A 231 -2.52 1.30 10.25
N LEU A 232 -2.28 0.22 9.50
CA LEU A 232 -1.12 -0.65 9.71
C LEU A 232 0.19 0.10 9.50
N ASP A 233 0.29 0.91 8.45
CA ASP A 233 1.46 1.72 8.14
C ASP A 233 1.82 2.68 9.29
N VAL A 234 0.84 3.47 9.74
CA VAL A 234 1.03 4.37 10.89
C VAL A 234 1.37 3.57 12.15
N SER A 235 0.75 2.42 12.37
CA SER A 235 1.04 1.57 13.53
C SER A 235 2.50 1.08 13.53
N PHE A 236 2.99 0.60 12.39
CA PHE A 236 4.37 0.13 12.26
C PHE A 236 5.38 1.27 12.32
N ALA A 237 5.12 2.40 11.66
CA ALA A 237 5.97 3.58 11.73
C ALA A 237 6.17 4.05 13.18
N ARG A 238 5.09 4.08 13.98
CA ARG A 238 5.18 4.40 15.42
C ARG A 238 6.01 3.40 16.20
N LEU A 239 5.89 2.11 15.90
CA LEU A 239 6.68 1.06 16.55
C LEU A 239 8.17 1.11 16.14
N LEU A 240 8.49 1.50 14.91
CA LEU A 240 9.88 1.68 14.45
C LEU A 240 10.57 2.81 15.23
N GLU A 241 9.88 3.93 15.41
CA GLU A 241 10.42 5.10 16.11
C GLU A 241 10.31 5.03 17.64
N GLY A 242 9.59 4.04 18.18
CA GLY A 242 9.32 3.94 19.61
C GLY A 242 8.34 5.01 20.12
N LEU A 243 7.40 5.44 19.27
CA LEU A 243 6.33 6.38 19.59
C LEU A 243 5.13 5.68 20.26
N VAL A 244 5.43 4.82 21.24
CA VAL A 244 4.48 4.00 22.00
C VAL A 244 4.92 3.92 23.47
N PRO A 245 4.02 3.53 24.41
CA PRO A 245 4.39 3.41 25.82
C PRO A 245 5.62 2.53 26.07
N GLY A 246 6.53 3.02 26.92
CA GLY A 246 7.82 2.42 27.23
C GLY A 246 8.89 2.65 26.15
N ASN A 247 8.64 3.54 25.19
CA ASN A 247 9.50 3.84 24.03
C ASN A 247 9.99 2.57 23.33
N THR A 248 9.13 1.55 23.28
CA THR A 248 9.50 0.23 22.80
C THR A 248 9.62 0.27 21.28
N LYS A 249 10.79 -0.12 20.77
CA LYS A 249 11.07 -0.22 19.35
C LYS A 249 10.94 -1.65 18.85
N LEU A 250 10.69 -1.78 17.55
CA LEU A 250 10.81 -3.06 16.87
C LEU A 250 12.24 -3.59 16.92
N SER A 251 12.37 -4.91 17.06
CA SER A 251 13.64 -5.60 16.86
C SER A 251 14.05 -5.60 15.39
N GLY A 252 15.33 -5.78 15.10
CA GLY A 252 15.83 -5.87 13.71
C GLY A 252 15.16 -6.97 12.90
N THR A 253 14.82 -8.11 13.53
CA THR A 253 14.08 -9.20 12.88
C THR A 253 12.65 -8.80 12.54
N GLU A 254 11.96 -8.08 13.43
CA GLU A 254 10.60 -7.58 13.16
C GLU A 254 10.61 -6.53 12.04
N MET A 255 11.60 -5.63 12.04
CA MET A 255 11.80 -4.62 11.00
C MET A 255 11.97 -5.27 9.61
N VAL A 256 12.85 -6.26 9.47
CA VAL A 256 13.04 -6.98 8.19
C VAL A 256 11.75 -7.67 7.73
N ARG A 257 10.99 -8.27 8.66
CA ARG A 257 9.70 -8.92 8.33
C ARG A 257 8.67 -7.90 7.83
N ILE A 258 8.54 -6.77 8.51
CA ILE A 258 7.60 -5.71 8.13
C ILE A 258 7.98 -5.07 6.80
N ALA A 259 9.27 -4.79 6.57
CA ALA A 259 9.75 -4.30 5.29
C ALA A 259 9.40 -5.28 4.15
N GLY A 260 9.62 -6.59 4.36
CA GLY A 260 9.25 -7.61 3.38
C GLY A 260 7.75 -7.68 3.10
N ILE A 261 6.89 -7.49 4.11
CA ILE A 261 5.43 -7.43 3.93
C ILE A 261 5.03 -6.15 3.19
N ALA A 262 5.61 -5.01 3.55
CA ALA A 262 5.33 -3.72 2.94
C ALA A 262 5.68 -3.70 1.45
N GLU A 263 6.87 -4.18 1.07
CA GLU A 263 7.31 -4.27 -0.33
C GLU A 263 6.43 -5.23 -1.15
N ARG A 264 6.10 -6.40 -0.59
CA ARG A 264 5.16 -7.33 -1.22
C ARG A 264 3.79 -6.69 -1.42
N THR A 265 3.31 -5.92 -0.44
CA THR A 265 2.01 -5.25 -0.52
C THR A 265 2.01 -4.15 -1.59
N ARG A 266 3.07 -3.33 -1.68
CA ARG A 266 3.23 -2.31 -2.73
C ARG A 266 3.25 -2.89 -4.14
N THR A 267 3.75 -4.10 -4.29
CA THR A 267 3.77 -4.78 -5.59
C THR A 267 2.45 -5.47 -5.90
N ALA A 268 1.88 -6.19 -4.92
CA ALA A 268 0.73 -7.06 -5.14
C ALA A 268 -0.59 -6.30 -5.26
N VAL A 269 -0.78 -5.21 -4.50
CA VAL A 269 -2.04 -4.45 -4.51
C VAL A 269 -2.33 -3.78 -5.85
N PRO A 270 -1.43 -2.97 -6.45
CA PRO A 270 -1.69 -2.40 -7.77
C PRO A 270 -1.91 -3.47 -8.85
N ARG A 271 -1.14 -4.56 -8.82
CA ARG A 271 -1.35 -5.68 -9.75
C ARG A 271 -2.75 -6.27 -9.61
N TYR A 272 -3.17 -6.53 -8.37
CA TYR A 272 -4.49 -7.02 -8.06
C TYR A 272 -5.60 -6.05 -8.50
N LEU A 273 -5.47 -4.75 -8.23
CA LEU A 273 -6.45 -3.75 -8.66
C LEU A 273 -6.57 -3.69 -10.20
N SER A 274 -5.45 -3.78 -10.92
CA SER A 274 -5.43 -3.86 -12.38
C SER A 274 -6.09 -5.15 -12.91
N GLU A 275 -5.81 -6.31 -12.30
CA GLU A 275 -6.48 -7.57 -12.62
C GLU A 275 -8.00 -7.50 -12.39
N GLN A 276 -8.44 -6.74 -11.37
CA GLN A 276 -9.85 -6.49 -11.07
C GLN A 276 -10.47 -5.34 -11.88
N GLN A 277 -9.73 -4.73 -12.82
CA GLN A 277 -10.18 -3.59 -13.63
C GLN A 277 -10.65 -2.39 -12.78
N ILE A 278 -9.95 -2.15 -11.67
CA ILE A 278 -10.22 -1.02 -10.75
C ILE A 278 -9.18 0.07 -10.99
N HIS A 279 -9.65 1.22 -11.45
CA HIS A 279 -8.82 2.38 -11.78
C HIS A 279 -9.04 3.55 -10.82
N GLY A 280 -8.12 4.53 -10.85
CA GLY A 280 -8.26 5.81 -10.14
C GLY A 280 -7.73 5.87 -8.71
N TYR A 281 -7.07 4.82 -8.22
CA TYR A 281 -6.46 4.81 -6.88
C TYR A 281 -4.93 4.99 -6.94
N HIS A 282 -4.41 5.71 -7.94
CA HIS A 282 -2.96 5.84 -8.14
C HIS A 282 -2.32 6.56 -6.95
N TYR A 283 -3.00 7.58 -6.41
CA TYR A 283 -2.61 8.24 -5.18
C TYR A 283 -2.46 7.24 -4.02
N GLU A 284 -3.51 6.49 -3.70
CA GLU A 284 -3.47 5.57 -2.55
C GLU A 284 -2.46 4.44 -2.73
N VAL A 285 -2.33 3.91 -3.94
CA VAL A 285 -1.32 2.91 -4.28
C VAL A 285 0.10 3.44 -4.02
N SER A 286 0.38 4.70 -4.42
CA SER A 286 1.70 5.30 -4.21
C SER A 286 2.08 5.40 -2.73
N LYS A 287 1.06 5.55 -1.87
CA LYS A 287 1.17 5.75 -0.42
C LYS A 287 1.12 4.48 0.41
N ILE A 288 1.01 3.30 -0.20
CA ILE A 288 1.00 2.02 0.53
C ILE A 288 2.34 1.85 1.29
N TYR A 289 2.26 1.77 2.62
CA TYR A 289 3.40 1.53 3.52
C TYR A 289 4.56 2.53 3.36
N GLU A 290 4.29 3.74 2.88
CA GLU A 290 5.33 4.76 2.65
C GLU A 290 6.07 5.08 3.95
N GLU A 291 5.34 5.38 5.03
CA GLU A 291 5.92 5.79 6.31
C GLU A 291 6.76 4.67 6.95
N THR A 292 6.30 3.42 6.82
CA THR A 292 7.00 2.23 7.30
C THR A 292 8.29 1.98 6.53
N LEU A 293 8.26 2.06 5.20
CA LEU A 293 9.43 1.77 4.37
C LEU A 293 10.50 2.85 4.50
N GLU A 294 10.12 4.12 4.55
CA GLU A 294 11.06 5.22 4.79
C GLU A 294 11.84 5.08 6.10
N ARG A 295 11.23 4.48 7.12
CA ARG A 295 11.84 4.23 8.44
C ARG A 295 12.62 2.92 8.54
N CYS A 296 12.40 2.01 7.60
CA CYS A 296 13.14 0.76 7.51
C CYS A 296 14.46 0.92 6.71
N ALA A 297 14.56 1.97 5.88
CA ALA A 297 15.72 2.30 5.05
C ALA A 297 16.88 2.90 5.87
#